data_AF-M0B275-F1
#
_entry.id   AF-M0B275-F1
#
_cell.length_a   1.000
_cell.length_b   1.000
_cell.length_c   1.000
_cell.angle_alpha   90.00
_cell.angle_beta   90.00
_cell.angle_gamma   90.00
#
_symmetry.space_group_name_H-M   'P 1'
#
loop_
_entity.id
_entity.type
_entity.pdbx_description
1 polymer ?
#
loop_
_entity_poly.entity_id
_entity_poly.type
_entity_poly.pdbx_seq_one_letter_code
_entity_poly.pdbx_strand_id
1 'polypeptide(L)'
;MTELTIPRDASTEEASRLVEEHVTVGDSVEVREADRTGADDVSATGEVTGIEPGYLELDGRSPGEGSPRYDQIRTVIRIEAGTETETDAGTPTDTGAHSGADTDTDTDTDTDSNT
;
A
#
# COMPACT_ATOMS: atom_id res chain seq x y z
N MET A 1 16.48 4.77 -8.70
CA MET A 1 15.82 4.76 -7.36
C MET A 1 16.78 5.30 -6.29
N THR A 2 16.39 6.32 -5.51
CA THR A 2 17.22 6.92 -4.45
C THR A 2 16.44 7.09 -3.14
N GLU A 3 17.04 6.73 -2.00
CA GLU A 3 16.37 6.76 -0.68
C GLU A 3 16.94 7.87 0.21
N LEU A 4 16.04 8.58 0.91
CA LEU A 4 16.33 9.53 1.98
C LEU A 4 15.69 9.04 3.27
N THR A 5 16.45 9.04 4.35
CA THR A 5 15.95 8.80 5.72
C THR A 5 15.95 10.11 6.50
N ILE A 6 14.77 10.49 7.00
CA ILE A 6 14.58 11.67 7.85
C ILE A 6 14.93 11.27 9.30
N PRO A 7 15.88 11.95 9.96
CA PRO A 7 16.21 11.69 11.36
C PRO A 7 14.99 11.93 12.27
N ARG A 8 14.79 11.10 13.31
CA ARG A 8 13.66 11.23 14.24
C ARG A 8 13.69 12.55 15.02
N ASP A 9 14.88 13.08 15.23
CA ASP A 9 15.11 14.33 15.96
C ASP A 9 15.14 15.55 15.03
N ALA A 10 14.96 15.36 13.72
CA ALA A 10 14.92 16.47 12.78
C ALA A 10 13.67 17.32 13.02
N SER A 11 13.87 18.63 13.10
CA SER A 11 12.76 19.58 13.11
C SER A 11 12.03 19.57 11.77
N THR A 12 10.80 20.09 11.74
CA THR A 12 10.00 20.16 10.51
C THR A 12 10.71 20.92 9.39
N GLU A 13 11.43 22.00 9.73
CA GLU A 13 12.23 22.78 8.78
C GLU A 13 13.45 22.00 8.25
N GLU A 14 14.12 21.23 9.12
CA GLU A 14 15.24 20.39 8.71
C GLU A 14 14.76 19.24 7.80
N ALA A 15 13.65 18.60 8.16
CA ALA A 15 13.06 17.54 7.38
C ALA A 15 12.58 18.06 6.01
N SER A 16 11.91 19.22 5.95
CA SER A 16 11.47 19.81 4.69
C SER A 16 12.65 20.11 3.77
N ARG A 17 13.74 20.63 4.34
CA ARG A 17 14.96 20.93 3.57
C ARG A 17 15.62 19.67 3.03
N LEU A 18 15.72 18.60 3.84
CA LEU A 18 16.28 17.32 3.39
C LEU A 18 15.46 16.75 2.23
N VAL A 19 14.13 16.85 2.32
CA VAL A 19 13.23 16.40 1.26
C VAL A 19 13.41 17.26 0.01
N GLU A 20 13.44 18.58 0.14
CA GLU A 20 13.68 19.51 -0.99
C GLU A 20 15.03 19.28 -1.69
N GLU A 21 16.07 18.92 -0.93
CA GLU A 21 17.38 18.56 -1.49
C GLU A 21 17.37 17.19 -2.21
N HIS A 22 16.41 16.32 -1.90
CA HIS A 22 16.34 14.95 -2.44
C HIS A 22 15.33 14.77 -3.59
N VAL A 23 14.19 15.47 -3.53
CA VAL A 23 13.09 15.35 -4.49
C VAL A 23 12.72 16.69 -5.08
N THR A 24 12.27 16.67 -6.33
CA THR A 24 11.82 17.88 -7.04
C THR A 24 10.37 17.73 -7.49
N VAL A 25 9.70 18.85 -7.73
CA VAL A 25 8.34 18.85 -8.28
C VAL A 25 8.35 18.16 -9.65
N GLY A 26 7.49 17.16 -9.82
CA GLY A 26 7.45 16.25 -10.97
C GLY A 26 8.15 14.90 -10.75
N ASP A 27 8.85 14.71 -9.62
CA ASP A 27 9.42 13.41 -9.27
C ASP A 27 8.36 12.49 -8.65
N SER A 28 8.38 11.21 -9.00
CA SER A 28 7.57 10.19 -8.33
C SER A 28 8.27 9.69 -7.06
N VAL A 29 7.54 9.64 -5.95
CA VAL A 29 8.10 9.25 -4.64
C VAL A 29 7.19 8.26 -3.92
N GLU A 30 7.82 7.43 -3.10
CA GLU A 30 7.19 6.55 -2.12
C GLU A 30 7.60 7.00 -0.71
N VAL A 31 6.64 7.00 0.20
CA VAL A 31 6.79 7.49 1.56
C VAL A 31 6.38 6.42 2.57
N ARG A 32 7.20 6.23 3.61
CA ARG A 32 6.99 5.21 4.65
C ARG A 32 6.93 5.82 6.06
N GLU A 33 6.03 5.31 6.90
CA GLU A 33 5.79 5.80 8.27
C GLU A 33 6.84 5.30 9.27
N ALA A 34 7.03 6.06 10.36
CA ALA A 34 8.06 5.78 11.36
C ALA A 34 7.69 4.72 12.42
N ASP A 35 6.40 4.60 12.76
CA ASP A 35 5.95 4.00 14.03
C ASP A 35 5.18 2.67 13.91
N ARG A 36 5.09 2.06 12.72
CA ARG A 36 4.55 0.69 12.60
C ARG A 36 5.67 -0.33 12.44
N THR A 37 5.65 -1.34 13.30
CA THR A 37 6.52 -2.54 13.26
C THR A 37 6.19 -3.47 12.08
N GLY A 38 5.82 -2.93 10.94
CA GLY A 38 5.60 -3.63 9.68
C GLY A 38 6.34 -2.88 8.57
N ALA A 39 7.39 -3.49 8.02
CA ALA A 39 8.24 -2.88 6.99
C ALA A 39 7.55 -2.78 5.61
N ASP A 40 6.31 -3.26 5.49
CA ASP A 40 5.55 -3.40 4.24
C ASP A 40 4.40 -2.37 4.08
N ASP A 41 4.10 -1.54 5.08
CA ASP A 41 3.04 -0.54 4.97
C ASP A 41 3.58 0.77 4.34
N VAL A 42 3.51 0.85 3.01
CA VAL A 42 3.70 2.10 2.27
C VAL A 42 2.61 3.09 2.68
N SER A 43 3.00 4.26 3.20
CA SER A 43 2.06 5.31 3.63
C SER A 43 1.43 5.99 2.41
N ALA A 44 2.27 6.37 1.45
CA ALA A 44 1.85 7.07 0.25
C ALA A 44 2.83 6.88 -0.91
N THR A 45 2.28 6.82 -2.12
CA THR A 45 3.04 6.89 -3.36
C THR A 45 2.34 7.88 -4.29
N GLY A 46 3.11 8.76 -4.94
CA GLY A 46 2.58 9.75 -5.88
C GLY A 46 3.68 10.65 -6.47
N GLU A 47 3.29 11.47 -7.44
CA GLU A 47 4.17 12.50 -8.02
C GLU A 47 4.19 13.73 -7.11
N VAL A 48 5.37 14.30 -6.85
CA VAL A 48 5.50 15.51 -6.04
C VAL A 48 4.94 16.71 -6.80
N THR A 49 3.88 17.31 -6.30
CA THR A 49 3.29 18.54 -6.85
C THR A 49 3.75 19.79 -6.10
N GLY A 50 4.20 19.63 -4.84
CA GLY A 50 4.61 20.72 -3.98
C GLY A 50 5.38 20.24 -2.74
N ILE A 51 6.26 21.08 -2.22
CA ILE A 51 7.11 20.80 -1.05
C ILE A 51 6.88 21.92 -0.05
N GLU A 52 6.05 21.64 0.97
CA GLU A 52 5.66 22.63 1.99
C GLU A 52 6.44 22.37 3.29
N PRO A 53 6.65 23.36 4.17
CA PRO A 53 7.47 23.23 5.40
C PRO A 53 6.81 22.40 6.52
N GLY A 54 6.03 21.38 6.17
CA GLY A 54 5.39 20.45 7.11
C GLY A 54 4.81 19.20 6.47
N TYR A 55 4.61 19.21 5.16
CA TYR A 55 4.06 18.08 4.42
C TYR A 55 4.56 18.10 2.98
N LEU A 56 4.52 16.94 2.36
CA LEU A 56 4.80 16.77 0.94
C LEU A 56 3.49 16.65 0.18
N GLU A 57 3.26 17.51 -0.80
CA GLU A 57 2.10 17.41 -1.68
C GLU A 57 2.38 16.41 -2.79
N LEU A 58 1.46 15.44 -2.91
CA LEU A 58 1.51 14.43 -3.94
C LEU A 58 0.27 14.54 -4.82
N ASP A 59 0.43 14.30 -6.12
CA ASP A 59 -0.66 14.28 -7.07
C ASP A 59 -1.72 13.25 -6.63
N GLY A 60 -2.97 13.70 -6.58
CA GLY A 60 -4.09 12.89 -6.07
C GLY A 60 -4.18 12.73 -4.55
N ARG A 61 -3.31 13.40 -3.76
CA ARG A 61 -3.42 13.44 -2.29
C ARG A 61 -3.21 14.85 -1.75
N SER A 62 -4.30 15.59 -1.69
CA SER A 62 -4.40 16.91 -1.05
C SER A 62 -4.11 16.83 0.46
N PRO A 63 -3.73 17.93 1.15
CA PRO A 63 -3.47 17.94 2.59
C PRO A 63 -4.63 17.46 3.48
N GLY A 64 -5.87 17.53 2.99
CA GLY A 64 -7.06 16.99 3.66
C GLY A 64 -7.34 15.50 3.37
N GLU A 65 -6.68 14.92 2.36
CA GLU A 65 -6.89 13.56 1.86
C GLU A 65 -5.73 12.61 2.24
N GLY A 66 -4.75 13.08 3.02
CA GLY A 66 -3.66 12.25 3.53
C GLY A 66 -2.30 12.52 2.89
N SER A 67 -1.97 13.80 2.62
CA SER A 67 -0.59 14.17 2.31
C SER A 67 0.35 13.77 3.45
N PRO A 68 1.48 13.11 3.16
CA PRO A 68 2.43 12.68 4.17
C PRO A 68 3.10 13.87 4.88
N ARG A 69 3.05 13.88 6.21
CA ARG A 69 3.73 14.89 7.03
C ARG A 69 5.13 14.46 7.43
N TYR A 70 6.06 15.40 7.48
CA TYR A 70 7.45 15.11 7.82
C TYR A 70 7.64 14.58 9.24
N ASP A 71 6.76 14.94 10.18
CA ASP A 71 6.79 14.41 11.54
C ASP A 71 6.26 12.97 11.66
N GLN A 72 5.55 12.47 10.65
CA GLN A 72 4.92 11.16 10.64
C GLN A 72 5.69 10.13 9.80
N ILE A 73 6.47 10.62 8.85
CA ILE A 73 7.19 9.80 7.88
C ILE A 73 8.67 9.75 8.23
N ARG A 74 9.31 8.64 7.87
CA ARG A 74 10.73 8.43 8.16
C ARG A 74 11.57 8.25 6.92
N THR A 75 10.97 7.77 5.85
CA THR A 75 11.70 7.44 4.63
C THR A 75 10.96 7.97 3.42
N VAL A 76 11.71 8.63 2.54
CA VAL A 76 11.25 9.12 1.24
C VAL A 76 12.12 8.49 0.16
N ILE A 77 11.50 7.74 -0.74
CA ILE A 77 12.17 7.00 -1.79
C ILE A 77 11.75 7.58 -3.14
N ARG A 78 12.70 8.12 -3.90
CA ARG A 78 12.44 8.56 -5.27
C ARG A 78 12.45 7.35 -6.20
N ILE A 79 11.32 7.13 -6.88
CA ILE A 79 11.15 6.09 -7.88
C ILE A 79 11.24 6.71 -9.28
N GLU A 80 11.93 6.03 -10.20
CA GLU A 80 11.99 6.46 -11.59
C GLU A 80 10.74 5.90 -12.29
N ALA A 81 10.04 6.73 -13.05
CA ALA A 81 8.89 6.31 -13.85
C ALA A 81 9.32 5.22 -14.83
N GLY A 82 9.10 3.96 -14.45
CA GLY A 82 9.68 2.78 -15.11
C GLY A 82 9.89 1.59 -14.19
N THR A 83 9.85 1.76 -12.86
CA THR A 83 9.67 0.63 -11.95
C THR A 83 8.18 0.34 -11.86
N GLU A 84 7.73 -0.62 -12.67
CA GLU A 84 6.50 -1.37 -12.44
C GLU A 84 6.56 -1.87 -10.99
N THR A 85 5.92 -1.15 -10.07
CA THR A 85 5.52 -1.74 -8.80
C THR A 85 4.45 -2.75 -9.19
N GLU A 86 4.91 -3.93 -9.58
CA GLU A 86 4.12 -5.14 -9.64
C GLU A 86 3.73 -5.42 -8.18
N THR A 87 2.75 -4.67 -7.69
CA THR A 87 1.95 -5.04 -6.54
C THR A 87 1.09 -6.21 -7.02
N ASP A 88 1.74 -7.34 -7.29
CA ASP A 88 1.08 -8.64 -7.39
C ASP A 88 0.64 -9.00 -5.98
N ALA A 89 -0.44 -8.36 -5.53
CA ALA A 89 -1.42 -9.02 -4.70
C ALA A 89 -2.20 -10.03 -5.55
N GLY A 90 -1.50 -10.81 -6.38
CA GLY A 90 -2.00 -12.05 -6.92
C GLY A 90 -1.98 -13.06 -5.78
N THR A 91 -3.05 -13.08 -5.01
CA THR A 91 -3.53 -14.38 -4.57
C THR A 91 -4.40 -14.91 -5.71
N PRO A 92 -3.88 -15.72 -6.65
CA PRO A 92 -4.75 -16.59 -7.40
C PRO A 92 -5.24 -17.63 -6.40
N THR A 93 -6.34 -17.34 -5.70
CA THR A 93 -7.15 -18.40 -5.09
C THR A 93 -7.90 -19.08 -6.23
N ASP A 94 -7.15 -19.74 -7.12
CA ASP A 94 -7.67 -20.81 -7.93
C ASP A 94 -7.79 -22.02 -7.00
N THR A 95 -8.84 -22.01 -6.17
CA THR A 95 -9.32 -23.24 -5.53
C THR A 95 -10.10 -24.01 -6.58
N GLY A 96 -9.36 -24.61 -7.50
CA GLY A 96 -9.80 -25.78 -8.25
C GLY A 96 -10.03 -26.94 -7.28
N ALA A 97 -11.22 -27.03 -6.71
CA ALA A 97 -11.73 -28.26 -6.12
C ALA A 97 -12.94 -28.70 -6.94
N HIS A 98 -12.64 -29.39 -8.04
CA HIS A 98 -13.56 -30.30 -8.69
C HIS A 98 -14.04 -31.32 -7.65
N SER A 99 -15.33 -31.34 -7.34
CA SER A 99 -16.01 -32.54 -6.86
C SER A 99 -17.49 -32.39 -7.16
N GLY A 100 -17.84 -32.78 -8.38
CA GLY A 100 -19.19 -33.24 -8.65
C GLY A 100 -19.47 -34.43 -7.75
N ALA A 101 -20.56 -34.36 -7.02
CA ALA A 101 -21.22 -35.51 -6.46
C ALA A 101 -22.72 -35.32 -6.71
N ASP A 102 -23.09 -35.45 -7.98
CA ASP A 102 -24.42 -35.95 -8.33
C ASP A 102 -24.58 -37.28 -7.57
N THR A 103 -25.39 -37.26 -6.52
CA THR A 103 -25.80 -38.49 -5.84
C THR A 103 -27.31 -38.58 -5.99
N ASP A 104 -27.73 -38.91 -7.21
CA ASP A 104 -28.95 -39.67 -7.40
C ASP A 104 -28.76 -41.01 -6.67
N THR A 105 -29.45 -41.19 -5.56
CA THR A 105 -29.65 -42.52 -4.98
C THR A 105 -31.11 -42.62 -4.60
N ASP A 106 -31.86 -43.11 -5.57
CA ASP A 106 -33.09 -43.83 -5.33
C ASP A 106 -32.83 -44.89 -4.25
N THR A 107 -33.56 -44.82 -3.16
CA THR A 107 -33.73 -45.97 -2.27
C THR A 107 -35.21 -46.06 -1.94
N ASP A 108 -35.89 -46.85 -2.75
CA ASP A 108 -37.13 -47.51 -2.38
C ASP A 108 -36.95 -48.17 -1.01
N THR A 109 -37.83 -47.84 -0.08
CA THR A 109 -38.11 -48.73 1.04
C THR A 109 -39.61 -48.80 1.21
N ASP A 110 -40.19 -49.72 0.45
CA ASP A 110 -41.38 -50.43 0.88
C ASP A 110 -41.12 -51.03 2.27
N THR A 111 -41.96 -50.70 3.24
CA THR A 111 -42.16 -51.54 4.42
C THR A 111 -43.62 -51.40 4.87
N ASP A 112 -44.39 -52.35 4.36
CA ASP A 112 -45.53 -53.06 4.96
C ASP A 112 -46.37 -52.41 6.08
N SER A 113 -47.65 -52.30 5.74
CA SER A 113 -48.82 -52.51 6.59
C SER A 113 -48.56 -53.40 7.83
N ASN A 114 -48.96 -52.96 9.03
CA ASN A 114 -49.82 -53.79 9.86
C ASN A 114 -50.57 -53.05 10.98
N THR A 115 -51.89 -53.30 10.98
CA THR A 115 -52.91 -53.23 12.05
C THR A 115 -53.34 -51.87 12.61
#